data_AF-A0A2V9WQV6-F1
#
_entry.id   AF-A0A2V9WQV6-F1
#
_cell.length_a   1.000
_cell.length_b   1.000
_cell.length_c   1.000
_cell.angle_alpha   90.00
_cell.angle_beta   90.00
_cell.angle_gamma   90.00
#
_symmetry.space_group_name_H-M   'P 1'
#
loop_
_entity.id
_entity.type
_entity.pdbx_description
1 polymer ?
#
loop_
_entity_poly.entity_id
_entity_poly.type
_entity_poly.pdbx_seq_one_letter_code
_entity_poly.pdbx_strand_id
1 'polypeptide(L)'
;MTGGFVKSGFVHYWTARITGKPVQYDHEVRAAVKRIDSTLLVTGILPADALIDEAQTTTRFTLLHIGSFGMMAGLLAGIGIYGVLSSAVRQRTAEIGIRIALGAKKRQILELVLNEGFRLMLIGLSTGLAGSFVLTRLMSAILVGTKPTDPLTFGWKLRPLGQAIRM
;
A
#
# COMPACT_ATOMS: atom_id res chain seq x y z
N MET A 1 -9.94 13.05 -34.63
CA MET A 1 -10.24 11.73 -35.21
C MET A 1 -10.94 10.90 -34.14
N THR A 2 -12.14 10.47 -34.46
CA THR A 2 -13.15 9.82 -33.61
C THR A 2 -12.89 8.32 -33.51
N GLY A 3 -12.64 7.82 -32.30
CA GLY A 3 -12.62 6.40 -31.97
C GLY A 3 -13.68 6.14 -30.91
N GLY A 4 -14.87 5.73 -31.35
CA GLY A 4 -15.99 5.41 -30.48
C GLY A 4 -15.79 4.09 -29.75
N PHE A 5 -15.89 4.13 -28.42
CA PHE A 5 -16.15 2.96 -27.60
C PHE A 5 -17.60 3.03 -27.13
N VAL A 6 -18.52 2.57 -27.97
CA VAL A 6 -19.89 2.24 -27.57
C VAL A 6 -19.94 0.74 -27.38
N LYS A 7 -19.72 0.30 -26.13
CA LYS A 7 -20.36 -0.90 -25.59
C LYS A 7 -20.19 -0.95 -24.07
N SER A 8 -21.35 -1.05 -23.40
CA SER A 8 -21.57 -1.40 -21.99
C SER A 8 -21.33 -0.30 -20.95
N GLY A 9 -22.41 0.39 -20.57
CA GLY A 9 -22.53 1.16 -19.32
C GLY A 9 -23.25 2.49 -19.53
N PHE A 10 -24.06 2.91 -18.55
CA PHE A 10 -24.60 4.28 -18.50
C PHE A 10 -23.42 5.26 -18.31
N VAL A 11 -22.79 5.67 -19.41
CA VAL A 11 -21.71 6.66 -19.37
C VAL A 11 -22.36 8.02 -19.14
N HIS A 12 -22.34 8.50 -17.90
CA HIS A 12 -22.85 9.82 -17.53
C HIS A 12 -21.93 10.97 -17.97
N TYR A 13 -20.70 10.67 -18.42
CA TYR A 13 -19.70 11.67 -18.80
C TYR A 13 -19.01 11.33 -20.12
N TRP A 14 -19.08 12.25 -21.08
CA TRP A 14 -18.35 12.15 -22.35
C TRP A 14 -17.11 13.02 -22.30
N THR A 15 -15.97 12.50 -22.75
CA THR A 15 -14.70 13.26 -22.77
C THR A 15 -14.34 13.64 -24.19
N ALA A 16 -13.94 14.90 -24.38
CA ALA A 16 -13.45 15.42 -25.64
C ALA A 16 -12.12 16.12 -25.40
N ARG A 17 -11.09 15.78 -26.19
CA ARG A 17 -9.80 16.47 -26.12
C ARG A 17 -9.89 17.77 -26.92
N ILE A 18 -9.68 18.90 -26.26
CA ILE A 18 -9.69 20.23 -26.86
C ILE A 18 -8.32 20.89 -26.59
N THR A 19 -7.78 21.58 -27.59
CA THR A 19 -6.52 22.34 -27.46
C THR A 19 -6.88 23.80 -27.13
N GLY A 20 -6.99 24.15 -25.85
CA GLY A 20 -7.38 25.51 -25.41
C GLY A 20 -8.17 25.53 -24.08
N LYS A 21 -8.65 26.71 -23.65
CA LYS A 21 -9.45 26.84 -22.42
C LYS A 21 -10.87 26.27 -22.65
N PRO A 22 -11.32 25.24 -21.91
CA PRO A 22 -12.62 24.57 -22.14
C PRO A 22 -13.83 25.50 -22.12
N VAL A 23 -13.76 26.55 -21.29
CA VAL A 23 -14.82 27.56 -21.11
C VAL A 23 -15.11 28.33 -22.41
N GLN A 24 -14.12 28.51 -23.29
CA GLN A 24 -14.29 29.28 -24.54
C GLN A 24 -15.06 28.51 -25.61
N TYR A 25 -15.17 27.19 -25.50
CA TYR A 25 -15.82 26.32 -26.48
C TYR A 25 -17.20 25.84 -26.02
N ASP A 26 -17.69 26.30 -24.86
CA ASP A 26 -18.96 25.81 -24.28
C ASP A 26 -20.15 26.05 -25.21
N HIS A 27 -20.22 27.25 -25.80
CA HIS A 27 -21.28 27.59 -26.75
C HIS A 27 -21.21 26.78 -28.06
N GLU A 28 -20.01 26.58 -28.60
CA GLU A 28 -19.81 25.82 -29.85
C GLU A 28 -20.11 24.34 -29.69
N VAL A 29 -19.66 23.74 -28.58
CA VAL A 29 -19.90 22.34 -28.25
C VAL A 29 -21.39 22.10 -27.99
N ARG A 30 -22.06 22.97 -27.22
CA ARG A 30 -23.51 22.87 -27.00
C ARG A 30 -24.29 22.99 -28.31
N ALA A 31 -23.92 23.93 -29.19
CA ALA A 31 -24.57 24.11 -30.48
C ALA A 31 -24.34 22.93 -31.45
N ALA A 32 -23.20 22.25 -31.35
CA ALA A 32 -22.93 21.03 -32.13
C ALA A 32 -23.71 19.82 -31.58
N VAL A 33 -23.75 19.62 -30.26
CA VAL A 33 -24.49 18.52 -29.64
C VAL A 33 -26.00 18.67 -29.86
N LYS A 34 -26.54 19.88 -29.71
CA LYS A 34 -27.96 20.17 -29.93
C LYS A 34 -28.41 19.93 -31.39
N ARG A 35 -27.48 20.02 -32.35
CA ARG A 35 -27.74 19.70 -33.76
C ARG A 35 -27.81 18.19 -34.04
N ILE A 36 -27.15 17.38 -33.22
CA ILE A 36 -27.14 15.91 -33.37
C ILE A 36 -28.33 15.31 -32.63
N ASP A 37 -28.60 15.78 -31.41
CA ASP A 37 -29.73 15.32 -30.61
C ASP A 37 -30.21 16.42 -29.65
N SER A 38 -31.46 16.84 -29.82
CA SER A 38 -32.06 17.91 -29.01
C SER A 38 -32.50 17.46 -27.62
N THR A 39 -32.49 16.16 -27.33
CA THR A 39 -32.90 15.61 -26.02
C THR A 39 -31.74 15.47 -25.03
N LEU A 40 -30.48 15.60 -25.48
CA LEU A 40 -29.30 15.54 -24.61
C LEU A 40 -29.05 16.87 -23.89
N LEU A 41 -29.31 16.89 -22.59
CA LEU A 41 -28.97 18.02 -21.71
C LEU A 41 -27.47 17.99 -21.39
N VAL A 42 -26.72 18.99 -21.86
CA VAL A 42 -25.32 19.19 -21.45
C VAL A 42 -25.31 19.88 -20.08
N THR A 43 -25.24 19.09 -19.01
CA THR A 43 -25.38 19.60 -17.62
C THR A 43 -24.16 20.41 -17.14
N GLY A 44 -23.01 20.29 -17.81
CA GLY A 44 -21.82 21.13 -17.56
C GLY A 44 -20.60 20.61 -18.31
N ILE A 45 -19.77 21.53 -18.82
CA ILE A 45 -18.47 21.20 -19.38
C ILE A 45 -17.45 21.44 -18.27
N LEU A 46 -17.04 20.36 -17.61
CA LEU A 46 -16.01 20.43 -16.58
C LEU A 46 -14.63 20.21 -17.22
N PRO A 47 -13.63 21.04 -16.89
CA PRO A 47 -12.25 20.71 -17.21
C PRO A 47 -11.88 19.40 -16.50
N ALA A 48 -11.14 18.53 -17.19
CA ALA A 48 -10.68 17.27 -16.62
C ALA A 48 -9.90 17.48 -15.30
N ASP A 49 -9.21 18.61 -15.18
CA ASP A 49 -8.47 19.01 -13.97
C ASP A 49 -9.38 19.13 -12.74
N ALA A 50 -10.62 19.64 -12.90
CA ALA A 50 -11.55 19.76 -11.78
C ALA A 50 -12.04 18.40 -11.27
N LEU A 51 -12.25 17.43 -12.17
CA LEU A 51 -12.61 16.05 -11.81
C LEU A 51 -11.46 15.34 -11.09
N ILE A 52 -10.22 15.60 -11.53
CA ILE A 52 -9.03 15.05 -10.90
C ILE A 52 -8.84 15.67 -9.49
N ASP A 53 -9.04 16.97 -9.34
CA ASP A 53 -8.85 17.65 -8.05
C ASP A 53 -9.90 17.23 -7.00
N GLU A 54 -11.15 17.05 -7.44
CA GLU A 54 -12.23 16.53 -6.58
C GLU A 54 -11.97 15.06 -6.18
N ALA A 55 -11.50 14.22 -7.11
CA ALA A 55 -11.11 12.85 -6.80
C ALA A 55 -9.86 12.76 -5.90
N GLN A 56 -8.93 13.73 -6.00
CA GLN A 56 -7.68 13.73 -5.25
C GLN A 56 -7.85 14.12 -3.78
N THR A 57 -8.90 14.88 -3.44
CA THR A 57 -9.08 15.39 -2.08
C THR A 57 -9.19 14.24 -1.07
N THR A 58 -10.05 13.25 -1.32
CA THR A 58 -10.20 12.05 -0.46
C THR A 58 -8.94 11.19 -0.41
N THR A 59 -8.26 11.00 -1.55
CA THR A 59 -7.04 10.17 -1.61
C THR A 59 -5.90 10.78 -0.82
N ARG A 60 -5.71 12.11 -0.88
CA ARG A 60 -4.64 12.81 -0.15
C ARG A 60 -4.81 12.68 1.36
N PHE A 61 -6.02 12.81 1.89
CA PHE A 61 -6.27 12.61 3.33
C PHE A 61 -5.93 11.19 3.78
N THR A 62 -6.32 10.18 3.01
CA THR A 62 -5.99 8.77 3.33
C THR A 62 -4.48 8.53 3.30
N LEU A 63 -3.78 9.04 2.29
CA LEU A 63 -2.31 8.91 2.19
C LEU A 63 -1.61 9.61 3.36
N LEU A 64 -2.08 10.78 3.79
CA LEU A 64 -1.54 11.49 4.95
C LEU A 64 -1.73 10.69 6.24
N HIS A 65 -2.89 10.09 6.47
CA HIS A 65 -3.14 9.25 7.66
C HIS A 65 -2.27 7.99 7.65
N ILE A 66 -2.17 7.29 6.52
CA ILE A 66 -1.31 6.11 6.39
C ILE A 66 0.15 6.50 6.64
N GLY A 67 0.58 7.64 6.10
CA GLY A 67 1.90 8.20 6.34
C GLY A 67 2.16 8.50 7.82
N SER A 68 1.22 9.17 8.51
CA SER A 68 1.36 9.49 9.92
C SER A 68 1.40 8.24 10.80
N PHE A 69 0.54 7.25 10.54
CA PHE A 69 0.59 5.97 11.26
C PHE A 69 1.88 5.21 10.99
N GLY A 70 2.38 5.21 9.76
CA GLY A 70 3.68 4.62 9.42
C GLY A 70 4.84 5.27 10.18
N MET A 71 4.82 6.60 10.30
CA MET A 71 5.80 7.34 11.09
C MET A 71 5.74 6.97 12.57
N MET A 72 4.55 6.95 13.16
CA MET A 72 4.36 6.55 14.56
C MET A 72 4.80 5.11 14.82
N ALA A 73 4.44 4.18 13.93
CA ALA A 73 4.86 2.80 13.99
C ALA A 73 6.39 2.67 13.92
N GLY A 74 7.04 3.44 13.04
CA GLY A 74 8.50 3.49 12.94
C GLY A 74 9.16 3.99 14.23
N LEU A 75 8.62 5.03 14.84
CA LEU A 75 9.10 5.55 16.13
C LEU A 75 8.95 4.50 17.25
N LEU A 76 7.78 3.87 17.36
CA LEU A 76 7.51 2.83 18.35
C LEU A 76 8.41 1.60 18.14
N ALA A 77 8.65 1.20 16.88
CA ALA A 77 9.60 0.14 16.56
C ALA A 77 11.01 0.50 17.03
N GLY A 78 11.47 1.73 16.79
CA GLY A 78 12.76 2.22 17.28
C GLY A 78 12.87 2.18 18.80
N ILE A 79 11.83 2.62 19.51
CA ILE A 79 11.75 2.57 20.98
C ILE A 79 11.80 1.11 21.47
N GLY A 80 11.07 0.21 20.82
CA GLY A 80 11.08 -1.22 21.14
C GLY A 80 12.46 -1.86 20.96
N ILE A 81 13.13 -1.58 19.83
CA ILE A 81 14.50 -2.06 19.57
C ILE A 81 15.46 -1.54 20.64
N TYR A 82 15.38 -0.25 21.00
CA TYR A 82 16.18 0.31 22.09
C TYR A 82 15.92 -0.39 23.42
N GLY A 83 14.66 -0.67 23.76
CA GLY A 83 14.30 -1.38 24.99
C GLY A 83 14.87 -2.80 25.06
N VAL A 84 14.75 -3.56 23.96
CA VAL A 84 15.32 -4.92 23.85
C VAL A 84 16.84 -4.89 23.95
N LEU A 85 17.49 -3.98 23.22
CA LEU A 85 18.94 -3.89 23.18
C LEU A 85 19.52 -3.40 24.51
N SER A 86 18.90 -2.41 25.14
CA SER A 86 19.27 -1.91 26.47
C SER A 86 19.14 -3.02 27.52
N SER A 87 18.07 -3.81 27.45
CA SER A 87 17.89 -4.95 28.36
C SER A 87 18.97 -6.02 28.16
N ALA A 88 19.31 -6.34 26.91
CA ALA A 88 20.36 -7.30 26.57
C ALA A 88 21.75 -6.84 27.05
N VAL A 89 22.08 -5.56 26.84
CA VAL A 89 23.35 -4.96 27.32
C VAL A 89 23.39 -4.97 28.84
N ARG A 90 22.28 -4.61 29.50
CA ARG A 90 22.19 -4.58 30.96
C ARG A 90 22.41 -5.96 31.59
N GLN A 91 21.90 -7.03 30.96
CA GLN A 91 22.17 -8.40 31.38
C GLN A 91 23.64 -8.80 31.22
N ARG A 92 24.35 -8.28 30.22
CA ARG A 92 25.78 -8.59 29.94
C ARG A 92 26.76 -7.56 30.53
N THR A 93 26.28 -6.57 31.27
CA THR A 93 27.12 -5.44 31.73
C THR A 93 28.27 -5.90 32.63
N ALA A 94 28.06 -6.93 33.46
CA ALA A 94 29.11 -7.49 34.32
C ALA A 94 30.26 -8.09 33.50
N GLU A 95 29.95 -8.90 32.47
CA GLU A 95 30.95 -9.49 31.58
C GLU A 95 31.69 -8.43 30.76
N ILE A 96 30.95 -7.43 30.28
CA ILE A 96 31.50 -6.29 29.53
C ILE A 96 32.47 -5.49 30.41
N GLY A 97 32.13 -5.26 31.68
CA GLY A 97 32.98 -4.58 32.64
C GLY A 97 34.31 -5.30 32.89
N ILE A 98 34.27 -6.63 33.03
CA ILE A 98 35.48 -7.46 33.18
C ILE A 98 36.35 -7.37 31.92
N ARG A 99 35.76 -7.47 30.72
CA ARG A 99 36.52 -7.32 29.46
C ARG A 99 37.17 -5.95 29.33
N ILE A 100 36.48 -4.87 29.71
CA ILE A 100 37.05 -3.51 29.69
C ILE A 100 38.21 -3.39 30.69
N ALA A 101 38.06 -3.94 31.90
CA ALA A 101 39.13 -3.95 32.91
C ALA A 101 40.37 -4.70 32.44
N LEU A 102 40.21 -5.73 31.60
CA LEU A 102 41.29 -6.47 30.94
C LEU A 102 41.85 -5.80 29.68
N GLY A 103 41.40 -4.57 29.35
CA GLY A 103 41.94 -3.77 28.25
C GLY A 103 41.17 -3.87 26.92
N ALA A 104 39.97 -4.45 26.90
CA ALA A 104 39.15 -4.49 25.67
C ALA A 104 38.72 -3.08 25.20
N LYS A 105 38.74 -2.86 23.89
CA LYS A 105 38.36 -1.56 23.30
C LYS A 105 36.84 -1.39 23.30
N LYS A 106 36.35 -0.23 23.76
CA LYS A 106 34.91 0.15 23.75
C LYS A 106 34.25 -0.03 22.38
N ARG A 107 35.00 0.20 21.29
CA ARG A 107 34.53 0.03 19.91
C ARG A 107 34.10 -1.41 19.59
N GLN A 108 34.80 -2.42 20.11
CA GLN A 108 34.46 -3.84 19.88
C GLN A 108 33.11 -4.21 20.52
N ILE A 109 32.80 -3.62 21.66
CA ILE A 109 31.51 -3.81 22.34
C ILE A 109 30.40 -3.09 21.57
N LEU A 110 30.68 -1.88 21.08
CA LEU A 110 29.72 -1.12 20.28
C LEU A 110 29.38 -1.83 18.97
N GLU A 111 30.38 -2.37 18.27
CA GLU A 111 30.19 -3.16 17.05
C GLU A 111 29.37 -4.43 17.31
N LEU A 112 29.60 -5.12 18.43
CA LEU A 112 28.81 -6.29 18.82
C LEU A 112 27.32 -5.94 19.02
N VAL A 113 27.05 -4.88 19.79
CA VAL A 113 25.70 -4.43 20.11
C VAL A 113 24.97 -3.93 18.87
N LEU A 114 25.64 -3.15 18.02
CA LEU A 114 25.07 -2.68 16.76
C LEU A 114 24.73 -3.84 15.82
N ASN A 115 25.60 -4.84 15.71
CA ASN A 115 25.37 -5.99 14.84
C ASN A 115 24.18 -6.84 15.32
N GLU A 116 24.01 -6.98 16.64
CA GLU A 116 22.87 -7.67 17.23
C GLU A 116 21.55 -6.91 16.97
N GLY A 117 21.57 -5.58 17.15
CA GLY A 117 20.44 -4.72 16.79
C GLY A 117 20.10 -4.76 15.29
N PHE A 118 21.12 -4.76 14.43
CA PHE A 118 20.95 -4.81 12.97
C PHE A 118 20.34 -6.15 12.52
N ARG A 119 20.74 -7.27 13.12
CA ARG A 119 20.13 -8.58 12.87
C ARG A 119 18.65 -8.61 13.25
N LEU A 120 18.30 -8.11 14.44
CA LEU A 120 16.90 -7.99 14.88
C LEU A 120 16.08 -7.13 13.91
N MET A 121 16.63 -6.00 13.49
CA MET A 121 16.00 -5.11 12.50
C MET A 121 15.76 -5.83 11.16
N LEU A 122 16.76 -6.55 10.64
CA LEU A 122 16.63 -7.30 9.38
C LEU A 122 15.56 -8.40 9.44
N ILE A 123 15.47 -9.13 10.56
CA ILE A 123 14.44 -10.16 10.76
C ILE A 123 13.05 -9.51 10.81
N GLY A 124 12.90 -8.41 11.55
CA GLY A 124 11.64 -7.67 11.62
C GLY A 124 11.23 -7.11 10.25
N LEU A 125 12.17 -6.52 9.52
CA LEU A 125 11.93 -5.94 8.20
C LEU A 125 11.56 -7.00 7.16
N SER A 126 12.30 -8.11 7.10
CA SER A 126 12.01 -9.21 6.18
C SER A 126 10.65 -9.84 6.45
N THR A 127 10.29 -10.02 7.72
CA THR A 127 8.99 -10.55 8.14
C THR A 127 7.86 -9.57 7.81
N GLY A 128 8.07 -8.27 8.05
CA GLY A 128 7.12 -7.22 7.68
C GLY A 128 6.87 -7.13 6.18
N LEU A 129 7.93 -7.21 5.37
CA LEU A 129 7.83 -7.22 3.90
C LEU A 129 7.10 -8.46 3.39
N ALA A 130 7.41 -9.64 3.93
CA ALA A 130 6.71 -10.88 3.59
C ALA A 130 5.21 -10.78 3.95
N GLY A 131 4.89 -10.29 5.15
CA GLY A 131 3.52 -10.06 5.59
C GLY A 131 2.77 -9.04 4.70
N SER A 132 3.42 -7.94 4.34
CA SER A 132 2.86 -6.93 3.43
C SER A 132 2.54 -7.53 2.07
N PHE A 133 3.46 -8.30 1.48
CA PHE A 133 3.24 -8.97 0.19
C PHE A 133 2.03 -9.93 0.23
N VAL A 134 1.94 -10.74 1.28
CA VAL A 134 0.81 -11.67 1.48
C VAL A 134 -0.50 -10.91 1.62
N LEU A 135 -0.53 -9.83 2.42
CA LEU A 135 -1.73 -9.04 2.64
C LEU A 135 -2.19 -8.32 1.36
N THR A 136 -1.26 -7.74 0.59
CA THR A 136 -1.57 -7.12 -0.71
C THR A 136 -2.17 -8.16 -1.67
N ARG A 137 -1.64 -9.38 -1.68
CA ARG A 137 -2.17 -10.47 -2.50
C ARG A 137 -3.59 -10.86 -2.08
N LEU A 138 -3.85 -10.95 -0.77
CA LEU A 138 -5.17 -11.28 -0.22
C LEU A 138 -6.20 -10.19 -0.53
N MET A 139 -5.83 -8.92 -0.36
CA MET A 139 -6.71 -7.79 -0.69
C MET A 139 -7.04 -7.77 -2.18
N SER A 140 -6.06 -8.05 -3.04
CA SER A 140 -6.29 -8.15 -4.49
C SER A 140 -7.24 -9.30 -4.86
N ALA A 141 -7.19 -10.43 -4.14
CA ALA A 141 -8.11 -11.54 -4.35
C ALA A 141 -9.56 -11.18 -3.96
N ILE A 142 -9.75 -10.34 -2.94
CA ILE A 142 -11.08 -9.90 -2.49
C ILE A 142 -11.65 -8.81 -3.42
N LEU A 143 -10.81 -7.86 -3.87
CA LEU A 143 -11.24 -6.73 -4.71
C LEU A 143 -11.50 -7.12 -6.18
N VAL A 144 -10.89 -8.21 -6.67
CA VAL A 144 -11.11 -8.74 -8.02
C VAL A 144 -11.99 -9.99 -7.94
N GLY A 145 -13.27 -9.78 -7.60
CA GLY A 145 -14.37 -10.64 -8.06
C GLY A 145 -14.25 -12.16 -7.82
N THR A 146 -13.74 -12.63 -6.69
CA THR A 146 -13.95 -14.04 -6.32
C THR A 146 -15.38 -14.22 -5.84
N LYS A 147 -16.20 -14.82 -6.70
CA LYS A 147 -17.50 -15.40 -6.38
C LYS A 147 -17.43 -16.18 -5.05
N PRO A 148 -18.53 -16.28 -4.27
CA PRO A 148 -18.55 -16.67 -2.86
C PRO A 148 -18.07 -18.08 -2.46
N THR A 149 -17.45 -18.87 -3.34
CA THR A 149 -17.22 -20.31 -3.10
C THR A 149 -15.98 -20.85 -3.83
N ASP A 150 -14.77 -20.35 -3.53
CA ASP A 150 -13.56 -21.04 -3.99
C ASP A 150 -12.75 -21.65 -2.81
N PRO A 151 -12.88 -22.98 -2.59
CA PRO A 151 -12.24 -23.75 -1.50
C PRO A 151 -10.71 -23.75 -1.51
N LEU A 152 -10.08 -23.20 -2.55
CA LEU A 152 -8.63 -23.22 -2.72
C LEU A 152 -7.88 -22.35 -1.71
N THR A 153 -8.53 -21.34 -1.10
CA THR A 153 -7.94 -20.58 0.03
C THR A 153 -7.91 -21.40 1.33
N PHE A 154 -8.78 -22.40 1.46
CA PHE A 154 -8.81 -23.33 2.60
C PHE A 154 -7.79 -24.50 2.45
N GLY A 155 -7.19 -24.68 1.27
CA GLY A 155 -6.37 -25.85 0.93
C GLY A 155 -4.98 -25.93 1.57
N TRP A 156 -4.51 -24.89 2.27
CA TRP A 156 -3.24 -25.00 3.03
C TRP A 156 -3.35 -25.95 4.24
N LYS A 157 -4.57 -26.39 4.55
CA LYS A 157 -4.88 -27.29 5.65
C LYS A 157 -5.45 -28.60 5.11
N LEU A 158 -4.58 -29.54 4.74
CA LEU A 158 -4.69 -30.99 5.01
C LEU A 158 -3.53 -31.73 4.33
N ARG A 159 -2.51 -31.93 5.14
CA ARG A 159 -1.42 -32.92 5.03
C ARG A 159 -1.93 -34.25 4.43
N PRO A 160 -1.24 -34.84 3.43
CA PRO A 160 -1.68 -36.09 2.83
C PRO A 160 -1.53 -37.24 3.84
N LEU A 161 -2.65 -37.70 4.42
CA LEU A 161 -2.76 -39.04 4.98
C LEU A 161 -3.21 -39.99 3.86
N GLY A 162 -2.26 -40.28 2.97
CA GLY A 162 -2.36 -41.33 1.96
C GLY A 162 -1.63 -42.60 2.40
N GLN A 163 -1.79 -43.03 3.66
CA GLN A 163 -1.32 -44.32 4.16
C GLN A 163 -2.45 -45.03 4.91
N ALA A 164 -2.60 -46.32 4.63
CA ALA A 164 -3.68 -47.24 5.02
C ALA A 164 -4.98 -46.95 4.25
N ILE A 165 -5.37 -47.73 3.24
CA ILE A 165 -5.73 -49.14 3.40
C ILE A 165 -5.46 -49.87 2.07
N ARG A 166 -4.48 -50.77 2.11
CA ARG A 166 -4.29 -51.90 1.21
C ARG A 166 -4.70 -53.12 2.05
N MET A 167 -5.81 -53.78 1.71
CA MET A 167 -6.09 -55.20 1.92
C MET A 167 -7.40 -55.54 1.22
#